data_AF-A0A9D1MFU8-F1
#
_entry.id   AF-A0A9D1MFU8-F1
#
_cell.length_a   1.000
_cell.length_b   1.000
_cell.length_c   1.000
_cell.angle_alpha   90.00
_cell.angle_beta   90.00
_cell.angle_gamma   90.00
#
_symmetry.space_group_name_H-M   'P 1'
#
loop_
_entity.id
_entity.type
_entity.pdbx_description
1 polymer ?
#
loop_
_entity_poly.entity_id
_entity_poly.type
_entity_poly.pdbx_seq_one_letter_code
_entity_poly.pdbx_strand_id
1 'polypeptide(L)'
;MSGFKTKWKVFWRIVRECFLRSLTPGLMYFVASLVMLTVYSKGMSLAAQMAWAVVCGVVAIAYNGLLMWVCGGTHYEMLVSGNMKRRSAMQTGGELNISSYKFEKEYRPWKGFAIGGFVAVLVVIGSIAFGCNQEALVAFAKDSEAGLSRGLAFLSLVFYLFAGWVLLPLLELNATGTAVSFFVGCAVALLPILVSGGMYIAGAYGRRNKTVRQQEIAARAAAEEANKPKKINYGGLPGTKPRKKK
;
A
#
# COMPACT_ATOMS: atom_id res chain seq x y z
N MET A 1 -8.47 22.60 27.15
CA MET A 1 -9.39 21.67 26.45
C MET A 1 -9.49 21.84 24.92
N SER A 2 -9.09 22.98 24.32
CA SER A 2 -9.20 23.22 22.86
C SER A 2 -8.23 22.39 22.00
N GLY A 3 -7.01 22.11 22.49
CA GLY A 3 -6.00 21.35 21.73
C GLY A 3 -6.32 19.86 21.52
N PHE A 4 -7.12 19.25 22.41
CA PHE A 4 -7.50 17.83 22.31
C PHE A 4 -8.43 17.58 21.12
N LYS A 5 -9.47 18.41 20.94
CA LYS A 5 -10.39 18.34 19.79
C LYS A 5 -9.64 18.51 18.46
N THR A 6 -8.63 19.37 18.42
CA THR A 6 -7.80 19.59 17.23
C THR A 6 -6.92 18.37 16.90
N LYS A 7 -6.25 17.79 17.91
CA LYS A 7 -5.44 16.56 17.73
C LYS A 7 -6.29 15.38 17.27
N TRP A 8 -7.49 15.24 17.83
CA TRP A 8 -8.45 14.20 17.47
C TRP A 8 -8.93 14.34 16.02
N LYS A 9 -9.28 15.56 15.59
CA LYS A 9 -9.67 15.84 14.20
C LYS A 9 -8.55 15.50 13.21
N VAL A 10 -7.30 15.78 13.57
CA VAL A 10 -6.13 15.44 12.77
C VAL A 10 -5.91 13.93 12.69
N PHE A 11 -6.07 13.22 13.82
CA PHE A 11 -5.99 11.76 13.85
C PHE A 11 -7.00 11.11 12.90
N TRP A 12 -8.28 11.50 12.95
CA TRP A 12 -9.30 10.93 12.06
C TRP A 12 -9.09 11.28 10.59
N ARG A 13 -8.51 12.44 10.26
CA ARG A 13 -8.09 12.74 8.89
C ARG A 13 -7.02 11.78 8.39
N ILE A 14 -6.06 11.43 9.26
CA ILE A 14 -5.02 10.45 8.92
C ILE A 14 -5.63 9.05 8.74
N VAL A 15 -6.51 8.63 9.66
CA VAL A 15 -7.20 7.33 9.57
C VAL A 15 -8.02 7.25 8.29
N ARG A 16 -8.75 8.32 7.94
CA ARG A 16 -9.50 8.42 6.69
C ARG A 16 -8.60 8.29 5.46
N GLU A 17 -7.42 8.93 5.45
CA GLU A 17 -6.46 8.74 4.34
C GLU A 17 -6.02 7.27 4.25
N CYS A 18 -5.74 6.61 5.39
CA CYS A 18 -5.38 5.19 5.38
C CYS A 18 -6.52 4.31 4.83
N PHE A 19 -7.76 4.60 5.19
CA PHE A 19 -8.94 3.90 4.65
C PHE A 19 -9.12 4.15 3.14
N LEU A 20 -8.99 5.40 2.68
CA LEU A 20 -9.10 5.69 1.24
C LEU A 20 -7.98 4.99 0.45
N ARG A 21 -6.78 4.90 1.02
CA ARG A 21 -5.66 4.17 0.42
C ARG A 21 -5.81 2.66 0.48
N SER A 22 -6.63 2.12 1.38
CA SER A 22 -6.91 0.67 1.43
C SER A 22 -7.93 0.22 0.39
N LEU A 23 -8.68 1.13 -0.23
CA LEU A 23 -9.65 0.79 -1.28
C LEU A 23 -8.97 0.17 -2.51
N THR A 24 -7.83 0.69 -2.96
CA THR A 24 -7.13 0.14 -4.13
C THR A 24 -6.58 -1.27 -3.86
N PRO A 25 -5.89 -1.54 -2.73
CA PRO A 25 -5.54 -2.91 -2.36
C PRO A 25 -6.75 -3.84 -2.16
N GLY A 26 -7.84 -3.32 -1.58
CA GLY A 26 -9.08 -4.08 -1.43
C GLY A 26 -9.69 -4.49 -2.76
N LEU A 27 -9.68 -3.59 -3.76
CA LEU A 27 -10.12 -3.89 -5.13
C LEU A 27 -9.30 -5.02 -5.76
N MET A 28 -7.99 -5.06 -5.50
CA MET A 28 -7.14 -6.14 -6.03
C MET A 28 -7.54 -7.52 -5.48
N TYR A 29 -7.84 -7.61 -4.17
CA TYR A 29 -8.33 -8.86 -3.58
C TYR A 29 -9.74 -9.22 -4.05
N PHE A 30 -10.58 -8.22 -4.34
CA PHE A 30 -11.87 -8.43 -4.98
C PHE A 30 -11.72 -9.03 -6.39
N VAL A 31 -10.83 -8.46 -7.21
CA VAL A 31 -10.51 -9.00 -8.54
C VAL A 31 -9.94 -10.40 -8.45
N ALA A 32 -9.01 -10.65 -7.52
CA ALA A 32 -8.46 -11.99 -7.30
C ALA A 32 -9.56 -13.00 -6.96
N SER A 33 -10.53 -12.61 -6.13
CA SER A 33 -11.66 -13.47 -5.75
C SER A 33 -12.61 -13.73 -6.91
N LEU A 34 -12.90 -12.73 -7.76
CA LEU A 34 -13.66 -12.91 -8.99
C LEU A 34 -12.98 -13.88 -9.96
N VAL A 35 -11.66 -13.73 -10.15
CA VAL A 35 -10.89 -14.65 -10.98
C VAL A 35 -11.03 -16.08 -10.44
N MET A 36 -10.88 -16.29 -9.13
CA MET A 36 -11.06 -17.64 -8.57
C MET A 36 -12.46 -18.18 -8.76
N LEU A 37 -13.52 -17.39 -8.55
CA LEU A 37 -14.89 -17.83 -8.82
C LEU A 37 -15.05 -18.29 -10.28
N THR A 38 -14.49 -17.54 -11.25
CA THR A 38 -14.54 -17.93 -12.67
C THR A 38 -13.67 -19.15 -13.02
N VAL A 39 -12.60 -19.38 -12.27
CA VAL A 39 -11.75 -20.57 -12.44
C VAL A 39 -12.46 -21.80 -11.87
N TYR A 40 -13.09 -21.66 -10.70
CA TYR A 40 -13.75 -22.77 -10.00
C TYR A 40 -15.01 -23.21 -10.75
N SER A 41 -15.73 -22.30 -11.39
CA SER A 41 -16.89 -22.63 -12.22
C SER A 41 -16.58 -23.50 -13.44
N LYS A 42 -15.29 -23.66 -13.80
CA LYS A 42 -14.87 -24.55 -14.91
C LYS A 42 -14.73 -26.01 -14.52
N GLY A 43 -15.06 -26.40 -13.29
CA GLY A 43 -15.02 -27.79 -12.84
C GLY A 43 -13.61 -28.39 -12.82
N MET A 44 -12.60 -27.56 -12.56
CA MET A 44 -11.21 -28.03 -12.49
C MET A 44 -10.96 -28.94 -11.29
N SER A 45 -9.91 -29.77 -11.37
CA SER A 45 -9.47 -30.57 -10.23
C SER A 45 -9.06 -29.71 -9.03
N LEU A 46 -9.20 -30.26 -7.81
CA LEU A 46 -8.82 -29.59 -6.56
C LEU A 46 -7.38 -29.06 -6.61
N ALA A 47 -6.43 -29.86 -7.11
CA ALA A 47 -5.04 -29.45 -7.22
C ALA A 47 -4.87 -28.20 -8.11
N ALA A 48 -5.59 -28.15 -9.23
CA ALA A 48 -5.56 -27.01 -10.13
C ALA A 48 -6.24 -25.78 -9.50
N GLN A 49 -7.36 -25.96 -8.79
CA GLN A 49 -8.02 -24.88 -8.04
C GLN A 49 -7.07 -24.27 -6.98
N MET A 50 -6.38 -25.11 -6.20
CA MET A 50 -5.41 -24.66 -5.20
C MET A 50 -4.22 -23.93 -5.84
N ALA A 51 -3.71 -24.42 -6.97
CA ALA A 51 -2.63 -23.74 -7.69
C ALA A 51 -3.06 -22.33 -8.13
N TRP A 52 -4.27 -22.17 -8.67
CA TRP A 52 -4.79 -20.84 -9.02
C TRP A 52 -5.04 -19.97 -7.80
N ALA A 53 -5.48 -20.54 -6.68
CA ALA A 53 -5.64 -19.79 -5.45
C ALA A 53 -4.31 -19.21 -4.94
N VAL A 54 -3.24 -20.01 -5.00
CA VAL A 54 -1.88 -19.53 -4.70
C VAL A 54 -1.46 -18.44 -5.67
N VAL A 55 -1.66 -18.61 -6.98
CA VAL A 55 -1.31 -17.60 -8.00
C VAL A 55 -2.05 -16.29 -7.75
N CYS A 56 -3.38 -16.33 -7.57
CA CYS A 56 -4.19 -15.16 -7.28
C CYS A 56 -3.76 -14.46 -5.98
N GLY A 57 -3.49 -15.23 -4.92
CA GLY A 57 -2.99 -14.72 -3.65
C GLY A 57 -1.63 -14.02 -3.79
N VAL A 58 -0.65 -14.67 -4.44
CA VAL A 58 0.70 -14.13 -4.65
C VAL A 58 0.67 -12.87 -5.51
N VAL A 59 -0.09 -12.88 -6.61
CA VAL A 59 -0.19 -11.71 -7.51
C VAL A 59 -0.85 -10.53 -6.78
N ALA A 60 -1.94 -10.77 -6.03
CA ALA A 60 -2.59 -9.72 -5.24
C ALA A 60 -1.65 -9.15 -4.17
N ILE A 61 -0.93 -10.02 -3.45
CA ILE A 61 0.05 -9.63 -2.44
C ILE A 61 1.20 -8.82 -3.05
N ALA A 62 1.77 -9.27 -4.16
CA ALA A 62 2.88 -8.59 -4.83
C ALA A 62 2.47 -7.21 -5.36
N TYR A 63 1.31 -7.12 -6.01
CA TYR A 63 0.77 -5.85 -6.51
C TYR A 63 0.51 -4.88 -5.35
N ASN A 64 -0.10 -5.35 -4.27
CA ASN A 64 -0.37 -4.53 -3.09
C ASN A 64 0.93 -4.11 -2.38
N GLY A 65 1.93 -4.99 -2.33
CA GLY A 65 3.27 -4.66 -1.84
C GLY A 65 3.91 -3.52 -2.64
N LEU A 66 3.83 -3.58 -3.97
CA LEU A 66 4.34 -2.51 -4.84
C LEU A 66 3.59 -1.18 -4.62
N LEU A 67 2.26 -1.21 -4.53
CA LEU A 67 1.47 -0.02 -4.22
C LEU A 67 1.87 0.60 -2.88
N MET A 68 2.11 -0.22 -1.87
CA MET A 68 2.50 0.24 -0.54
C MET A 68 3.92 0.80 -0.53
N TRP A 69 4.84 0.20 -1.30
CA TRP A 69 6.18 0.77 -1.53
C TRP A 69 6.10 2.19 -2.12
N VAL A 70 5.33 2.37 -3.19
CA VAL A 70 5.16 3.69 -3.81
C VAL A 70 4.48 4.66 -2.85
N CYS A 71 3.44 4.22 -2.14
CA CYS A 71 2.74 5.04 -1.15
C CYS A 71 3.69 5.49 -0.01
N GLY A 72 4.51 4.59 0.52
CA GLY A 72 5.52 4.89 1.54
C GLY A 72 6.53 5.94 1.08
N GLY A 73 7.05 5.78 -0.15
CA GLY A 73 7.96 6.75 -0.75
C GLY A 73 7.33 8.14 -0.93
N THR A 74 6.11 8.23 -1.45
CA THR A 74 5.41 9.52 -1.62
C THR A 74 5.07 10.19 -0.29
N HIS A 75 4.68 9.42 0.73
CA HIS A 75 4.45 9.95 2.07
C HIS A 75 5.75 10.44 2.73
N TYR A 76 6.88 9.81 2.43
CA TYR A 76 8.19 10.26 2.89
C TYR A 76 8.56 11.61 2.27
N GLU A 77 8.32 11.81 0.97
CA GLU A 77 8.51 13.11 0.31
C GLU A 77 7.62 14.20 0.92
N MET A 78 6.37 13.86 1.26
CA MET A 78 5.48 14.75 2.00
C MET A 78 6.09 15.11 3.37
N LEU A 79 6.62 14.16 4.12
CA LEU A 79 7.27 14.45 5.40
C LEU A 79 8.47 15.42 5.24
N VAL A 80 9.32 15.19 4.25
CA VAL A 80 10.49 16.04 3.98
C VAL A 80 10.08 17.45 3.57
N SER A 81 9.16 17.58 2.61
CA SER A 81 8.65 18.88 2.16
C SER A 81 7.96 19.65 3.29
N GLY A 82 7.24 18.95 4.16
CA GLY A 82 6.63 19.52 5.37
C GLY A 82 7.66 20.08 6.34
N ASN A 83 8.74 19.34 6.59
CA ASN A 83 9.82 19.79 7.46
C ASN A 83 10.54 21.02 6.90
N MET A 84 10.77 21.08 5.59
CA MET A 84 11.37 22.25 4.92
C MET A 84 10.47 23.49 5.05
N LYS A 85 9.17 23.34 4.79
CA LYS A 85 8.20 24.45 4.93
C LYS A 85 8.09 24.94 6.38
N ARG A 86 8.09 24.03 7.36
CA ARG A 86 8.10 24.38 8.79
C ARG A 86 9.36 25.15 9.18
N ARG A 87 10.54 24.73 8.72
CA ARG A 87 11.81 25.44 8.96
C ARG A 87 11.83 26.83 8.31
N SER A 88 11.39 26.92 7.05
CA SER A 88 11.33 28.20 6.34
C SER A 88 10.41 29.20 7.06
N ALA A 89 9.22 28.77 7.49
CA ALA A 89 8.31 29.63 8.24
C ALA A 89 8.89 30.10 9.59
N MET A 90 9.63 29.24 10.30
CA MET A 90 10.34 29.64 11.53
C MET A 90 11.43 30.69 11.25
N GLN A 91 12.09 30.63 10.09
CA GLN A 91 13.17 31.56 9.72
C GLN A 91 12.64 32.92 9.24
N THR A 92 11.53 32.94 8.50
CA THR A 92 10.95 34.18 7.96
C THR A 92 9.93 34.84 8.90
N GLY A 93 9.62 34.24 10.05
CA GLY A 93 8.60 34.73 10.99
C GLY A 93 7.18 34.76 10.41
N GLY A 94 6.97 34.13 9.25
CA GLY A 94 5.71 34.15 8.53
C GLY A 94 4.79 32.99 8.90
N GLU A 95 3.49 33.17 8.67
CA GLU A 95 2.53 32.08 8.79
C GLU A 95 2.76 31.02 7.69
N LEU A 96 2.66 29.76 8.09
CA LEU A 96 2.69 28.61 7.20
C LEU A 96 1.51 28.70 6.24
N ASN A 97 1.72 29.21 5.03
CA ASN A 97 0.69 29.20 3.98
C ASN A 97 0.70 27.84 3.27
N ILE A 98 -0.09 26.91 3.81
CA ILE A 98 -0.10 25.46 3.50
C ILE A 98 -1.23 25.12 2.49
N SER A 99 -1.38 25.85 1.38
CA SER A 99 -2.45 25.51 0.42
C SER A 99 -2.18 24.19 -0.33
N SER A 100 -0.91 23.85 -0.58
CA SER A 100 -0.49 22.66 -1.34
C SER A 100 -0.07 21.46 -0.50
N TYR A 101 0.06 21.61 0.82
CA TYR A 101 0.62 20.57 1.69
C TYR A 101 -0.46 19.86 2.51
N LYS A 102 -0.43 18.53 2.48
CA LYS A 102 -1.43 17.66 3.13
C LYS A 102 -0.79 16.91 4.28
N PHE A 103 -1.02 17.37 5.50
CA PHE A 103 -0.47 16.78 6.73
C PHE A 103 -0.86 15.31 6.89
N GLU A 104 -2.08 14.95 6.49
CA GLU A 104 -2.58 13.58 6.50
C GLU A 104 -1.79 12.62 5.60
N LYS A 105 -0.98 13.13 4.67
CA LYS A 105 -0.10 12.36 3.78
C LYS A 105 1.35 12.27 4.26
N GLU A 106 1.69 12.83 5.42
CA GLU A 106 3.03 12.65 6.00
C GLU A 106 3.33 11.19 6.33
N TYR A 107 4.57 10.76 6.11
CA TYR A 107 5.02 9.43 6.52
C TYR A 107 4.89 9.21 8.03
N ARG A 108 4.30 8.08 8.39
CA ARG A 108 4.33 7.49 9.74
C ARG A 108 4.44 5.97 9.58
N PRO A 109 5.30 5.29 10.35
CA PRO A 109 5.61 3.87 10.12
C PRO A 109 4.39 2.96 10.25
N TRP A 110 3.42 3.31 11.10
CA TRP A 110 2.21 2.52 11.32
C TRP A 110 1.18 2.58 10.18
N LYS A 111 1.25 3.57 9.26
CA LYS A 111 0.22 3.76 8.23
C LYS A 111 0.09 2.58 7.29
N GLY A 112 1.20 1.96 6.89
CA GLY A 112 1.17 0.76 6.05
C GLY A 112 0.40 -0.38 6.70
N PHE A 113 0.60 -0.60 8.01
CA PHE A 113 -0.14 -1.61 8.77
C PHE A 113 -1.63 -1.25 8.90
N ALA A 114 -1.97 0.03 9.10
CA ALA A 114 -3.37 0.46 9.15
C ALA A 114 -4.07 0.26 7.79
N ILE A 115 -3.40 0.58 6.68
CA ILE A 115 -3.93 0.34 5.33
C ILE A 115 -4.19 -1.16 5.14
N GLY A 116 -3.21 -2.00 5.44
CA GLY A 116 -3.36 -3.46 5.36
C GLY A 116 -4.43 -4.00 6.31
N GLY A 117 -4.56 -3.39 7.49
CA GLY A 117 -5.60 -3.71 8.48
C GLY A 117 -7.00 -3.48 7.94
N PHE A 118 -7.26 -2.34 7.29
CA PHE A 118 -8.56 -2.07 6.65
C PHE A 118 -8.91 -3.09 5.56
N VAL A 119 -7.92 -3.56 4.81
CA VAL A 119 -8.12 -4.63 3.82
C VAL A 119 -8.44 -5.96 4.50
N ALA A 120 -7.74 -6.27 5.59
CA ALA A 120 -7.88 -7.50 6.35
C ALA A 120 -9.24 -7.65 7.04
N VAL A 121 -9.94 -6.55 7.35
CA VAL A 121 -11.24 -6.57 8.04
C VAL A 121 -12.24 -7.52 7.37
N LEU A 122 -12.36 -7.47 6.04
CA LEU A 122 -13.32 -8.32 5.32
C LEU A 122 -12.96 -9.80 5.40
N VAL A 123 -11.67 -10.13 5.40
CA VAL A 123 -11.19 -11.50 5.59
C VAL A 123 -11.48 -11.98 7.01
N VAL A 124 -11.21 -11.17 8.03
CA VAL A 124 -11.48 -11.52 9.44
C VAL A 124 -12.96 -11.75 9.67
N ILE A 125 -13.82 -10.80 9.26
CA ILE A 125 -15.26 -10.93 9.44
C ILE A 125 -15.79 -12.14 8.67
N GLY A 126 -15.37 -12.34 7.41
CA GLY A 126 -15.78 -13.47 6.60
C GLY A 126 -15.34 -14.81 7.19
N SER A 127 -14.10 -14.90 7.68
CA SER A 127 -13.55 -16.11 8.31
C SER A 127 -14.31 -16.49 9.58
N ILE A 128 -14.68 -15.51 10.42
CA ILE A 128 -15.49 -15.74 11.62
C ILE A 128 -16.90 -16.17 11.22
N ALA A 129 -17.55 -15.43 10.32
CA ALA A 129 -18.91 -15.73 9.87
C ALA A 129 -19.01 -17.15 9.26
N PHE A 130 -18.03 -17.53 8.45
CA PHE A 130 -17.99 -18.85 7.83
C PHE A 130 -17.61 -19.94 8.83
N GLY A 131 -16.69 -19.66 9.76
CA GLY A 131 -16.34 -20.59 10.84
C GLY A 131 -17.55 -20.94 11.71
N CYS A 132 -18.37 -19.95 12.05
CA CYS A 132 -19.61 -20.18 12.79
C CYS A 132 -20.70 -20.93 12.00
N ASN A 133 -20.59 -20.99 10.67
CA ASN A 133 -21.59 -21.62 9.79
C ASN A 133 -20.97 -22.75 8.93
N GLN A 134 -19.86 -23.33 9.37
CA GLN A 134 -19.03 -24.23 8.57
C GLN A 134 -19.80 -25.46 8.09
N GLU A 135 -20.57 -26.11 8.95
CA GLU A 135 -21.33 -27.31 8.60
C GLU A 135 -22.33 -27.05 7.47
N ALA A 136 -23.12 -25.98 7.58
CA ALA A 136 -24.10 -25.60 6.56
C ALA A 136 -23.45 -25.24 5.23
N LEU A 137 -22.34 -24.50 5.26
CA LEU A 137 -21.61 -24.09 4.05
C LEU A 137 -20.97 -25.29 3.33
N VAL A 138 -20.38 -26.21 4.09
CA VAL A 138 -19.74 -27.41 3.53
C VAL A 138 -20.79 -28.41 3.03
N ALA A 139 -21.91 -28.57 3.73
CA ALA A 139 -23.03 -29.39 3.27
C ALA A 139 -23.56 -28.86 1.93
N PHE A 140 -23.83 -27.56 1.84
CA PHE A 140 -24.28 -26.93 0.59
C PHE A 140 -23.26 -27.03 -0.55
N ALA A 141 -21.96 -26.96 -0.25
CA ALA A 141 -20.91 -27.10 -1.26
C ALA A 141 -20.78 -28.55 -1.78
N LYS A 142 -21.08 -29.56 -0.95
CA LYS A 142 -21.07 -30.97 -1.34
C LYS A 142 -22.35 -31.39 -2.06
N ASP A 143 -23.47 -30.85 -1.63
CA ASP A 143 -24.79 -31.17 -2.13
C ASP A 143 -25.66 -29.91 -2.16
N SER A 144 -25.98 -29.46 -3.38
CA SER A 144 -26.80 -28.27 -3.60
C SER A 144 -28.24 -28.42 -3.09
N GLU A 145 -28.70 -29.64 -2.83
CA GLU A 145 -30.04 -29.90 -2.27
C GLU A 145 -30.13 -29.58 -0.77
N ALA A 146 -29.00 -29.51 -0.05
CA ALA A 146 -28.97 -29.21 1.38
C ALA A 146 -29.56 -27.84 1.73
N GLY A 147 -29.60 -26.92 0.74
CA GLY A 147 -30.19 -25.59 0.86
C GLY A 147 -29.45 -24.68 1.83
N LEU A 148 -29.28 -23.41 1.47
CA LEU A 148 -28.71 -22.40 2.36
C LEU A 148 -29.79 -21.38 2.72
N SER A 149 -29.83 -20.93 3.98
CA SER A 149 -30.74 -19.85 4.35
C SER A 149 -30.46 -18.62 3.47
N ARG A 150 -31.49 -17.88 3.07
CA ARG A 150 -31.33 -16.70 2.18
C ARG A 150 -30.30 -15.70 2.71
N GLY A 151 -30.28 -15.51 4.03
CA GLY A 151 -29.32 -14.63 4.70
C GLY A 151 -27.88 -15.14 4.58
N LEU A 152 -27.64 -16.43 4.82
CA LEU A 152 -26.32 -17.02 4.70
C LEU A 152 -25.86 -17.10 3.24
N ALA A 153 -26.75 -17.32 2.28
CA ALA A 153 -26.44 -17.25 0.85
C ALA A 153 -25.98 -15.85 0.42
N PHE A 154 -26.70 -14.82 0.85
CA PHE A 154 -26.30 -13.43 0.60
C PHE A 154 -24.95 -13.09 1.24
N LEU A 155 -24.76 -13.45 2.52
CA LEU A 155 -23.49 -13.25 3.21
C LEU A 155 -22.35 -13.98 2.50
N SER A 156 -22.59 -15.21 2.05
CA SER A 156 -21.59 -16.01 1.35
C SER A 156 -21.17 -15.34 0.05
N LEU A 157 -22.12 -14.84 -0.75
CA LEU A 157 -21.83 -14.10 -1.97
C LEU A 157 -20.94 -12.88 -1.69
N VAL A 158 -21.30 -12.06 -0.69
CA VAL A 158 -20.52 -10.86 -0.33
C VAL A 158 -19.10 -11.25 0.06
N PHE A 159 -18.92 -12.23 0.94
CA PHE A 159 -17.59 -12.61 1.39
C PHE A 159 -16.78 -13.38 0.36
N TYR A 160 -17.41 -14.14 -0.55
CA TYR A 160 -16.71 -14.70 -1.71
C TYR A 160 -16.21 -13.62 -2.65
N LEU A 161 -16.92 -12.50 -2.80
CA LEU A 161 -16.45 -11.41 -3.64
C LEU A 161 -15.27 -10.66 -3.03
N PHE A 162 -15.27 -10.41 -1.72
CA PHE A 162 -14.25 -9.56 -1.08
C PHE A 162 -13.11 -10.32 -0.38
N ALA A 163 -13.37 -11.55 0.06
CA ALA A 163 -12.44 -12.40 0.80
C ALA A 163 -12.34 -13.81 0.19
N GLY A 164 -12.88 -14.01 -1.01
CA GLY A 164 -12.88 -15.32 -1.69
C GLY A 164 -11.49 -15.87 -1.91
N TRP A 165 -10.49 -15.01 -2.17
CA TRP A 165 -9.07 -15.38 -2.27
C TRP A 165 -8.54 -16.19 -1.07
N VAL A 166 -9.18 -16.11 0.09
CA VAL A 166 -8.93 -16.96 1.27
C VAL A 166 -10.05 -17.97 1.49
N LEU A 167 -11.31 -17.55 1.41
CA LEU A 167 -12.44 -18.37 1.85
C LEU A 167 -12.78 -19.50 0.86
N LEU A 168 -12.67 -19.26 -0.45
CA LEU A 168 -12.97 -20.27 -1.46
C LEU A 168 -12.03 -21.48 -1.40
N PRO A 169 -10.69 -21.35 -1.31
CA PRO A 169 -9.83 -22.53 -1.19
C PRO A 169 -10.09 -23.30 0.11
N LEU A 170 -10.44 -22.62 1.20
CA LEU A 170 -10.86 -23.30 2.43
C LEU A 170 -12.17 -24.06 2.25
N LEU A 171 -13.14 -23.52 1.51
CA LEU A 171 -14.39 -24.22 1.19
C LEU A 171 -14.12 -25.51 0.40
N GLU A 172 -13.34 -25.44 -0.67
CA GLU A 172 -13.04 -26.60 -1.53
C GLU A 172 -12.27 -27.69 -0.77
N LEU A 173 -11.33 -27.30 0.09
CA LEU A 173 -10.62 -28.26 0.95
C LEU A 173 -11.59 -28.97 1.91
N ASN A 174 -12.57 -28.27 2.46
CA ASN A 174 -13.57 -28.91 3.31
C ASN A 174 -14.58 -29.76 2.53
N ALA A 175 -15.01 -29.29 1.36
CA ALA A 175 -15.90 -30.05 0.46
C ALA A 175 -15.27 -31.38 0.05
N THR A 176 -13.95 -31.44 -0.06
CA THR A 176 -13.18 -32.67 -0.36
C THR A 176 -12.78 -33.49 0.87
N GLY A 177 -13.16 -33.06 2.08
CA GLY A 177 -13.01 -33.86 3.31
C GLY A 177 -11.79 -33.55 4.18
N THR A 178 -11.02 -32.49 3.87
CA THR A 178 -9.77 -32.14 4.59
C THR A 178 -10.01 -31.53 5.98
N ALA A 179 -11.25 -31.18 6.32
CA ALA A 179 -11.68 -30.67 7.63
C ALA A 179 -10.85 -29.48 8.18
N VAL A 180 -10.66 -28.43 7.38
CA VAL A 180 -9.90 -27.22 7.76
C VAL A 180 -10.86 -26.16 8.30
N SER A 181 -10.58 -25.58 9.47
CA SER A 181 -11.45 -24.53 9.99
C SER A 181 -11.36 -23.22 9.20
N PHE A 182 -12.51 -22.59 8.91
CA PHE A 182 -12.52 -21.23 8.33
C PHE A 182 -11.88 -20.17 9.24
N PHE A 183 -11.78 -20.41 10.55
CA PHE A 183 -11.08 -19.51 11.47
C PHE A 183 -9.59 -19.34 11.13
N VAL A 184 -8.99 -20.29 10.39
CA VAL A 184 -7.62 -20.16 9.87
C VAL A 184 -7.46 -18.94 8.97
N GLY A 185 -8.52 -18.50 8.28
CA GLY A 185 -8.51 -17.29 7.46
C GLY A 185 -8.18 -16.02 8.26
N CYS A 186 -8.45 -15.97 9.57
CA CYS A 186 -8.03 -14.88 10.44
C CYS A 186 -6.50 -14.76 10.54
N ALA A 187 -5.78 -15.89 10.53
CA ALA A 187 -4.33 -15.88 10.51
C ALA A 187 -3.80 -15.42 9.15
N VAL A 188 -4.45 -15.83 8.05
CA VAL A 188 -4.12 -15.40 6.68
C VAL A 188 -4.33 -13.88 6.51
N ALA A 189 -5.26 -13.29 7.27
CA ALA A 189 -5.49 -11.85 7.30
C ALA A 189 -4.28 -11.03 7.80
N LEU A 190 -3.27 -11.67 8.43
CA LEU A 190 -1.99 -11.02 8.75
C LEU A 190 -1.17 -10.69 7.51
N LEU A 191 -1.33 -11.42 6.39
CA LEU A 191 -0.57 -11.17 5.16
C LEU A 191 -0.77 -9.75 4.61
N PRO A 192 -1.99 -9.25 4.34
CA PRO A 192 -2.17 -7.88 3.87
C PRO A 192 -1.66 -6.85 4.88
N ILE A 193 -1.69 -7.13 6.19
CA ILE A 193 -1.18 -6.24 7.24
C ILE A 193 0.36 -6.13 7.18
N LEU A 194 1.04 -7.28 7.20
CA LEU A 194 2.49 -7.37 7.24
C LEU A 194 3.12 -6.90 5.92
N VAL A 195 2.56 -7.32 4.79
CA VAL A 195 3.06 -6.90 3.47
C VAL A 195 2.87 -5.40 3.28
N SER A 196 1.69 -4.86 3.64
CA SER A 196 1.46 -3.42 3.51
C SER A 196 2.36 -2.62 4.45
N GLY A 197 2.51 -3.03 5.70
CA GLY A 197 3.41 -2.40 6.66
C GLY A 197 4.87 -2.44 6.24
N GLY A 198 5.38 -3.63 5.92
CA GLY A 198 6.76 -3.86 5.52
C GLY A 198 7.14 -3.10 4.24
N MET A 199 6.33 -3.22 3.19
CA MET A 199 6.61 -2.56 1.92
C MET A 199 6.44 -1.05 1.99
N TYR A 200 5.49 -0.55 2.79
CA TYR A 200 5.35 0.89 3.04
C TYR A 200 6.59 1.48 3.73
N ILE A 201 7.13 0.79 4.73
CA ILE A 201 8.37 1.19 5.38
C ILE A 201 9.55 1.12 4.38
N ALA A 202 9.68 0.01 3.65
CA ALA A 202 10.75 -0.19 2.69
C ALA A 202 10.74 0.86 1.58
N GLY A 203 9.57 1.25 1.08
CA GLY A 203 9.41 2.31 0.10
C GLY A 203 9.83 3.70 0.61
N ALA A 204 9.57 4.01 1.88
CA ALA A 204 10.04 5.24 2.51
C ALA A 204 11.58 5.26 2.64
N TYR A 205 12.19 4.14 3.06
CA TYR A 205 13.64 4.00 3.12
C TYR A 205 14.29 4.05 1.74
N GLY A 206 13.69 3.39 0.74
CA GLY A 206 14.14 3.45 -0.65
C GLY A 206 14.15 4.88 -1.18
N ARG A 207 13.14 5.68 -0.85
CA ARG A 207 13.10 7.10 -1.22
C ARG A 207 14.16 7.92 -0.49
N ARG A 208 14.34 7.70 0.81
CA ARG A 208 15.42 8.33 1.59
C ARG A 208 16.79 8.09 0.96
N ASN A 209 17.11 6.84 0.66
CA ASN A 209 18.40 6.47 0.07
C ASN A 209 18.60 7.11 -1.32
N LYS A 210 17.54 7.14 -2.14
CA LYS A 210 17.58 7.84 -3.44
C LYS A 210 17.88 9.33 -3.27
N THR A 211 17.23 10.00 -2.31
CA THR A 211 17.47 11.43 -2.05
C THR A 211 18.89 11.71 -1.53
N VAL A 212 19.41 10.88 -0.64
CA VAL A 212 20.79 11.01 -0.13
C VAL A 212 21.80 10.84 -1.25
N ARG A 213 21.64 9.81 -2.08
CA ARG A 213 22.52 9.56 -3.23
C ARG A 213 22.49 10.71 -4.25
N GLN A 214 21.32 11.30 -4.49
CA GLN A 214 21.21 12.48 -5.37
C GLN A 214 21.93 13.70 -4.79
N GLN A 215 21.85 13.91 -3.47
CA GLN A 215 22.57 14.98 -2.79
C GLN A 215 24.08 14.78 -2.83
N GLU A 216 24.56 13.55 -2.65
CA GLU A 216 26.00 13.23 -2.77
C GLU A 216 26.54 13.50 -4.19
N ILE A 217 25.78 13.12 -5.22
CA ILE A 217 26.14 13.40 -6.62
C ILE A 217 26.17 14.91 -6.88
N ALA A 218 25.15 15.64 -6.41
CA ALA A 218 25.10 17.10 -6.54
C ALA A 218 26.24 17.79 -5.79
N ALA A 219 26.61 17.31 -4.60
CA ALA A 219 27.72 17.85 -3.82
C ALA A 219 29.08 17.60 -4.51
N ARG A 220 29.27 16.41 -5.13
CA ARG A 220 30.46 16.13 -5.93
C ARG A 220 30.54 17.03 -7.17
N ALA A 221 29.43 17.20 -7.89
CA ALA A 221 29.37 18.10 -9.05
C ALA A 221 29.67 19.56 -8.66
N ALA A 222 29.12 20.04 -7.53
CA ALA A 222 29.39 21.37 -7.01
C ALA A 222 30.86 21.55 -6.56
N ALA A 223 31.47 20.52 -5.96
CA ALA A 223 32.88 20.53 -5.60
C ALA A 223 33.79 20.53 -6.84
N GLU A 224 33.43 19.78 -7.89
CA GLU A 224 34.13 19.81 -9.18
C GLU A 224 34.01 21.17 -9.88
N GLU A 225 32.84 21.82 -9.83
CA GLU A 225 32.68 23.18 -10.36
C GLU A 225 33.44 24.23 -9.55
N ALA A 226 33.47 24.10 -8.22
CA ALA A 226 34.26 24.99 -7.35
C ALA A 226 35.77 24.83 -7.56
N ASN A 227 36.22 23.60 -7.89
CA ASN A 227 37.62 23.30 -8.20
C ASN A 227 38.00 23.58 -9.66
N LYS A 228 37.05 23.92 -10.55
CA LYS A 228 37.42 24.39 -11.90
C LYS A 228 38.15 25.73 -11.76
N PRO A 229 39.35 25.87 -12.33
CA PRO A 229 40.07 27.13 -12.29
C PRO A 229 39.19 28.20 -12.94
N LYS A 230 38.92 29.28 -12.19
CA LYS A 230 38.24 30.46 -12.76
C LYS A 230 39.02 30.86 -14.00
N LYS A 231 38.40 30.78 -15.19
CA LYS A 231 38.99 31.35 -16.40
C LYS A 231 39.18 32.84 -16.13
N ILE A 232 40.42 33.24 -15.89
CA ILE A 232 40.82 34.64 -15.91
C ILE A 232 40.55 35.09 -17.35
N ASN A 233 39.52 35.90 -17.53
CA ASN A 233 39.24 36.50 -18.82
C ASN A 233 40.32 37.56 -19.06
N TYR A 234 41.37 37.20 -19.79
CA TYR A 234 42.36 38.16 -20.30
C TYR A 234 41.82 39.03 -21.46
N GLY A 235 40.52 38.99 -21.72
CA GLY A 235 39.83 39.86 -22.67
C GLY A 235 39.56 41.24 -22.06
N GLY A 236 40.61 42.08 -21.97
CA GLY A 236 40.42 43.50 -21.70
C GLY A 236 41.42 44.13 -20.74
N LEU A 237 42.73 43.92 -20.92
CA LEU A 237 43.67 44.96 -20.50
C LEU A 237 43.49 46.14 -21.48
N PRO A 238 43.09 47.33 -21.01
CA PRO A 238 42.95 48.49 -21.88
C PRO A 238 44.34 48.86 -22.42
N GLY A 239 44.62 48.52 -23.68
CA GLY A 239 45.84 48.98 -24.37
C GLY A 239 46.42 48.09 -25.46
N THR A 240 46.08 46.80 -25.54
CA THR A 240 46.74 45.89 -26.51
C THR A 240 45.94 45.71 -27.80
N LYS A 241 45.87 46.77 -28.62
CA LYS A 241 45.52 46.61 -30.05
C LYS A 241 46.73 46.04 -30.81
N PRO A 242 46.61 44.93 -31.54
CA PRO A 242 47.70 44.45 -32.37
C PRO A 242 47.92 45.40 -33.56
N ARG A 243 49.15 45.90 -33.72
CA ARG A 243 49.58 46.66 -34.89
C ARG A 243 49.46 45.77 -36.14
N LYS A 244 48.53 46.10 -37.04
CA LYS A 244 48.55 45.58 -38.41
C LYS A 244 49.79 46.14 -39.11
N LYS A 245 50.70 45.27 -39.55
CA LYS A 245 51.78 45.65 -40.47
C LYS A 245 51.18 45.93 -41.85
N LYS A 246 51.61 47.02 -42.47
CA LYS A 246 51.37 47.36 -43.88
C LYS A 246 52.17 46.45 -44.79
#